data_AF-A0A7J2NN32-F1
#
_entry.id   AF-A0A7J2NN32-F1
#
_cell.length_a   1.000
_cell.length_b   1.000
_cell.length_c   1.000
_cell.angle_alpha   90.00
_cell.angle_beta   90.00
_cell.angle_gamma   90.00
#
_symmetry.space_group_name_H-M   'P 1'
#
loop_
_entity.id
_entity.type
_entity.pdbx_description
1 polymer ?
#
loop_
_entity_poly.entity_id
_entity_poly.type
_entity_poly.pdbx_seq_one_letter_code
_entity_poly.pdbx_strand_id
1 'polypeptide(L)'
;MDKTLQESLLEYLEAVEAATKKFKQQIKNQQTEQTSEGIFNSLNFEQREGARLGEYEIAQKTANPPDAWNKAVHILEKNQSTISSRYHGEGYICSYWLYGNNHDRIYRQKLKPEEKKSP
;
A
#
# COMPACT_ATOMS: atom_id res chain seq x y z
N MET A 1 38.76 30.57 -20.55
CA MET A 1 37.47 30.37 -19.86
C MET A 1 37.61 31.01 -18.50
N ASP A 2 36.67 31.89 -18.13
CA ASP A 2 36.72 32.61 -16.86
C ASP A 2 36.60 31.64 -15.67
N LYS A 3 37.38 31.85 -14.62
CA LYS A 3 37.40 30.99 -13.43
C LYS A 3 36.06 31.04 -12.69
N THR A 4 35.44 32.21 -12.65
CA THR A 4 34.10 32.40 -12.09
C THR A 4 33.04 31.64 -12.88
N LEU A 5 33.19 31.57 -14.21
CA LEU A 5 32.31 30.79 -15.07
C LEU A 5 32.50 29.27 -14.86
N GLN A 6 33.74 28.82 -14.63
CA GLN A 6 34.04 27.41 -14.31
C GLN A 6 33.40 26.97 -13.00
N GLU A 7 33.53 27.77 -11.94
CA GLU A 7 32.94 27.47 -10.63
C GLU A 7 31.41 27.43 -10.69
N SER A 8 30.80 28.40 -11.39
CA SER A 8 29.34 28.45 -11.58
C SER A 8 28.81 27.25 -12.37
N LEU A 9 29.56 26.80 -13.40
CA LEU A 9 29.21 25.61 -14.18
C LEU A 9 29.30 24.33 -13.33
N LEU A 10 30.32 24.23 -12.47
CA LEU A 10 30.50 23.08 -11.60
C LEU A 10 29.33 22.96 -10.60
N GLU A 11 28.97 24.06 -9.95
CA GLU A 11 27.85 24.11 -9.00
C GLU A 11 26.50 23.77 -9.67
N TYR A 12 26.28 24.25 -10.90
CA TYR A 12 25.11 23.87 -11.69
C TYR A 12 25.06 22.37 -11.99
N LEU A 13 26.18 21.77 -12.39
CA LEU A 13 26.26 20.33 -12.67
C LEU A 13 25.97 19.50 -11.41
N GLU A 14 26.53 19.89 -10.26
CA GLU A 14 26.26 19.23 -8.98
C GLU A 14 24.78 19.32 -8.58
N ALA A 15 24.15 20.49 -8.78
CA ALA A 15 22.72 20.69 -8.53
C ALA A 15 21.84 19.81 -9.43
N VAL A 16 22.19 19.70 -10.72
CA VAL A 16 21.48 18.83 -11.68
C VAL A 16 21.64 17.36 -11.31
N GLU A 17 22.83 16.92 -10.89
CA GLU A 17 23.04 15.55 -10.41
C GLU A 17 22.20 15.23 -9.17
N ALA A 18 22.16 16.16 -8.20
CA ALA A 18 21.36 16.01 -6.99
C ALA A 18 19.86 15.91 -7.32
N ALA A 19 19.36 16.79 -8.21
CA ALA A 19 17.98 16.76 -8.67
C ALA A 19 17.65 15.44 -9.40
N THR A 20 18.56 14.96 -10.26
CA THR A 20 18.39 13.70 -10.99
C THR A 20 18.35 12.49 -10.05
N LYS A 21 19.19 12.47 -9.01
CA LYS A 21 19.17 11.41 -7.98
C LYS A 21 17.84 11.40 -7.21
N LYS A 22 17.34 12.56 -6.80
CA LYS A 22 16.03 12.70 -6.12
C LYS A 22 14.89 12.24 -7.04
N PHE A 23 14.90 12.64 -8.29
CA PHE A 23 13.88 12.26 -9.26
C PHE A 23 13.86 10.74 -9.52
N LYS A 24 15.03 10.11 -9.65
CA LYS A 24 15.13 8.64 -9.75
C LYS A 24 14.57 7.93 -8.51
N GLN A 25 14.82 8.46 -7.31
CA GLN A 25 14.22 7.92 -6.09
C GLN A 25 12.69 8.07 -6.08
N GLN A 26 12.17 9.22 -6.51
CA GLN A 26 10.73 9.44 -6.62
C GLN A 26 10.08 8.48 -7.63
N ILE A 27 10.71 8.26 -8.80
CA ILE A 27 10.21 7.28 -9.79
C ILE A 27 10.22 5.86 -9.21
N LYS A 28 11.30 5.45 -8.53
CA LYS A 28 11.36 4.12 -7.90
C LYS A 28 10.25 3.93 -6.87
N ASN A 29 9.95 4.98 -6.10
CA ASN A 29 8.86 4.93 -5.11
C ASN A 29 7.48 4.91 -5.79
N GLN A 30 7.32 5.50 -6.97
CA GLN A 30 6.06 5.49 -7.74
C GLN A 30 5.82 4.18 -8.51
N GLN A 31 6.87 3.51 -9.00
CA GLN A 31 6.74 2.27 -9.79
C GLN A 31 6.41 1.00 -8.99
N THR A 32 6.27 1.10 -7.67
CA THR A 32 5.88 -0.02 -6.79
C THR A 32 4.41 -0.03 -6.37
N GLU A 33 3.56 0.87 -6.87
CA GLU A 33 2.17 1.00 -6.40
C GLU A 33 1.11 0.28 -7.24
N GLN A 34 1.50 -0.63 -8.14
CA GLN A 34 0.69 -1.84 -8.33
C GLN A 34 0.98 -2.74 -7.13
N THR A 35 0.41 -2.33 -6.00
CA THR A 35 0.36 -3.13 -4.79
C THR A 35 -0.38 -4.40 -5.20
N SER A 36 0.33 -5.51 -5.38
CA SER A 36 -0.34 -6.77 -5.66
C SER A 36 -1.06 -7.22 -4.40
N GLU A 37 -2.23 -7.86 -4.55
CA GLU A 37 -2.95 -8.49 -3.42
C GLU A 37 -2.07 -9.49 -2.65
N GLY A 38 -0.96 -9.94 -3.28
CA GLY A 38 0.09 -10.75 -2.67
C GLY A 38 0.61 -10.27 -1.32
N ILE A 39 0.67 -8.96 -1.07
CA ILE A 39 1.09 -8.43 0.25
C ILE A 39 0.10 -8.87 1.33
N PHE A 40 -1.20 -8.78 1.04
CA PHE A 40 -2.22 -9.24 1.98
C PHE A 40 -2.28 -10.77 2.04
N ASN A 41 -2.12 -11.46 0.92
CA ASN A 41 -2.12 -12.92 0.88
C ASN A 41 -0.94 -13.56 1.63
N SER A 42 0.12 -12.79 1.91
CA SER A 42 1.23 -13.22 2.75
C SER A 42 0.93 -13.21 4.26
N LEU A 43 -0.20 -12.63 4.67
CA LEU A 43 -0.61 -12.58 6.07
C LEU A 43 -1.44 -13.81 6.48
N ASN A 44 -1.32 -14.19 7.74
CA ASN A 44 -2.09 -15.22 8.41
C ASN A 44 -3.47 -14.67 8.79
N PHE A 45 -4.47 -15.02 7.99
CA PHE A 45 -5.87 -14.67 8.20
C PHE A 45 -6.64 -15.84 8.82
N GLU A 46 -7.38 -15.55 9.89
CA GLU A 46 -8.30 -16.49 10.54
C GLU A 46 -9.73 -16.18 10.14
N GLN A 47 -10.45 -17.19 9.63
CA GLN A 47 -11.86 -17.07 9.28
C GLN A 47 -12.74 -16.92 10.53
N ARG A 48 -13.67 -15.97 10.43
CA ARG A 48 -14.66 -15.65 11.46
C ARG A 48 -16.00 -15.41 10.78
N GLU A 49 -17.06 -15.60 11.56
CA GLU A 49 -18.42 -15.28 11.14
C GLU A 49 -19.02 -14.30 12.15
N GLY A 50 -19.72 -13.29 11.66
CA GLY A 50 -20.37 -12.31 12.51
C GLY A 50 -21.74 -11.94 11.98
N ALA A 51 -22.69 -11.73 12.89
CA ALA A 51 -24.09 -11.51 12.56
C ALA A 51 -24.37 -10.35 11.58
N ARG A 52 -23.49 -9.35 11.52
CA ARG A 52 -23.64 -8.17 10.64
C ARG A 52 -22.77 -8.21 9.38
N LEU A 53 -21.62 -8.87 9.45
CA LEU A 53 -20.62 -8.89 8.37
C LEU A 53 -20.69 -10.18 7.55
N GLY A 54 -21.36 -11.23 8.05
CA GLY A 54 -21.29 -12.57 7.47
C GLY A 54 -19.91 -13.18 7.68
N GLU A 55 -19.38 -13.84 6.66
CA GLU A 55 -18.02 -14.39 6.65
C GLU A 55 -16.98 -13.29 6.40
N TYR A 56 -15.98 -13.22 7.26
CA TYR A 56 -14.83 -12.34 7.14
C TYR A 56 -13.60 -13.00 7.76
N GLU A 57 -12.41 -12.45 7.51
CA GLU A 57 -11.19 -12.99 8.07
C GLU A 57 -10.37 -11.90 8.75
N ILE A 58 -9.65 -12.25 9.82
CA ILE A 58 -8.84 -11.32 10.60
C ILE A 58 -7.38 -11.78 10.60
N ALA A 59 -6.46 -10.88 10.31
CA ALA A 59 -5.04 -11.03 10.59
C ALA A 59 -4.67 -10.18 11.81
N GLN A 60 -3.91 -10.75 12.74
CA GLN A 60 -3.42 -10.06 13.94
C GLN A 60 -1.95 -9.70 13.81
N LYS A 61 -1.55 -8.53 14.32
CA LYS A 61 -0.15 -8.05 14.26
C LYS A 61 0.86 -9.05 14.83
N THR A 62 0.52 -9.68 15.96
CA THR A 62 1.39 -10.62 16.67
C THR A 62 1.56 -11.97 15.98
N ALA A 63 0.62 -12.34 15.10
CA ALA A 63 0.62 -13.61 14.37
C ALA A 63 1.28 -13.49 12.98
N ASN A 64 1.86 -12.33 12.65
CA ASN A 64 2.36 -12.02 11.31
C ASN A 64 3.79 -11.46 11.33
N PRO A 65 4.59 -11.69 10.27
CA PRO A 65 5.91 -11.09 10.13
C PRO A 65 5.85 -9.55 10.13
N PRO A 66 6.69 -8.85 10.91
CA PRO A 66 6.63 -7.39 11.01
C PRO A 66 6.78 -6.65 9.68
N ASP A 67 7.64 -7.13 8.78
CA ASP A 67 7.85 -6.49 7.47
C ASP A 67 6.60 -6.55 6.57
N ALA A 68 5.99 -7.73 6.45
CA ALA A 68 4.75 -7.92 5.70
C ALA A 68 3.59 -7.13 6.32
N TRP A 69 3.50 -7.15 7.66
CA TRP A 69 2.48 -6.42 8.41
C TRP A 69 2.56 -4.91 8.16
N ASN A 70 3.75 -4.33 8.32
CA ASN A 70 3.95 -2.89 8.19
C ASN A 70 3.64 -2.41 6.77
N LYS A 71 3.98 -3.20 5.74
CA LYS A 71 3.60 -2.90 4.36
C LYS A 71 2.08 -2.88 4.19
N ALA A 72 1.39 -3.92 4.64
CA ALA A 72 -0.08 -4.01 4.55
C ALA A 72 -0.78 -2.87 5.30
N VAL A 73 -0.34 -2.54 6.52
CA VAL A 73 -0.88 -1.41 7.29
C VAL A 73 -0.62 -0.09 6.57
N HIS A 74 0.59 0.14 6.05
CA HIS A 74 0.91 1.39 5.35
C HIS A 74 0.01 1.61 4.12
N ILE A 75 -0.26 0.56 3.35
CA ILE A 75 -1.20 0.61 2.23
C ILE A 75 -2.59 1.03 2.71
N LEU A 76 -3.09 0.38 3.77
CA LEU A 76 -4.43 0.64 4.28
C LEU A 76 -4.56 2.03 4.91
N GLU A 77 -3.55 2.49 5.65
CA GLU A 77 -3.49 3.84 6.23
C GLU A 77 -3.45 4.92 5.13
N LYS A 78 -2.60 4.74 4.11
CA LYS A 78 -2.52 5.66 2.97
C LYS A 78 -3.86 5.81 2.26
N ASN A 79 -4.62 4.72 2.14
CA ASN A 79 -5.95 4.70 1.52
C ASN A 79 -7.10 4.99 2.52
N GLN A 80 -6.81 5.35 3.77
CA GLN A 80 -7.80 5.61 4.83
C GLN A 80 -8.84 4.47 4.97
N SER A 81 -8.34 3.24 4.92
CA SER A 81 -9.17 2.05 4.74
C SER A 81 -9.87 1.67 6.03
N THR A 82 -11.16 1.95 6.11
CA THR A 82 -12.02 1.68 7.27
C THR A 82 -13.11 0.68 6.90
N ILE A 83 -13.89 0.21 7.87
CA ILE A 83 -15.00 -0.71 7.61
C ILE A 83 -16.02 -0.15 6.60
N SER A 84 -16.19 1.19 6.56
CA SER A 84 -17.06 1.91 5.63
C SER A 84 -16.40 2.24 4.29
N SER A 85 -15.06 2.30 4.25
CA SER A 85 -14.27 2.60 3.05
C SER A 85 -13.20 1.54 2.88
N ARG A 86 -13.59 0.35 2.40
CA ARG A 86 -12.69 -0.80 2.30
C ARG A 86 -11.83 -0.68 1.06
N TYR A 87 -10.55 -0.99 1.20
CA TYR A 87 -9.60 -0.92 0.10
C TYR A 87 -9.55 -2.23 -0.68
N HIS A 88 -9.55 -2.12 -2.00
CA HIS A 88 -9.21 -3.19 -2.92
C HIS A 88 -8.64 -2.57 -4.20
N GLY A 89 -7.62 -3.22 -4.78
CA GLY A 89 -7.12 -2.87 -6.09
C GLY A 89 -7.97 -3.47 -7.21
N GLU A 90 -7.64 -3.13 -8.46
CA GLU A 90 -8.21 -3.79 -9.62
C GLU A 90 -7.82 -5.27 -9.64
N GLY A 91 -8.79 -6.16 -9.85
CA GLY A 91 -8.58 -7.61 -9.91
C GLY A 91 -8.38 -8.30 -8.56
N TYR A 92 -8.52 -7.58 -7.44
CA TYR A 92 -8.47 -8.18 -6.11
C TYR A 92 -9.66 -9.14 -5.88
N ILE A 93 -9.44 -10.16 -5.06
CA ILE A 93 -10.48 -11.11 -4.64
C ILE A 93 -11.16 -10.60 -3.35
N CYS A 94 -10.40 -9.90 -2.50
CA CYS A 94 -10.84 -9.44 -1.21
C CYS A 94 -10.78 -7.90 -1.08
N SER A 95 -11.65 -7.39 -0.23
CA SER A 95 -11.58 -6.03 0.31
C SER A 95 -10.94 -6.06 1.69
N TYR A 96 -10.14 -5.05 2.01
CA TYR A 96 -9.30 -4.97 3.20
C TYR A 96 -9.53 -3.67 3.97
N TRP A 97 -9.46 -3.72 5.30
CA TRP A 97 -9.55 -2.52 6.14
C TRP A 97 -8.85 -2.69 7.49
N LEU A 98 -8.52 -1.56 8.12
CA LEU A 98 -8.00 -1.53 9.49
C LEU A 98 -9.15 -1.41 10.48
N TYR A 99 -9.01 -2.09 11.61
CA TYR A 99 -9.94 -1.98 12.73
C TYR A 99 -9.24 -2.37 14.03
N GLY A 100 -9.78 -1.93 15.17
CA GLY A 100 -9.16 -2.12 16.49
C GLY A 100 -8.30 -0.93 16.92
N ASN A 101 -7.77 -0.99 18.14
CA ASN A 101 -6.97 0.08 18.71
C ASN A 101 -5.55 0.02 18.12
N ASN A 102 -5.01 1.15 17.67
CA ASN A 102 -3.67 1.27 17.08
C ASN A 102 -3.41 0.35 15.86
N HIS A 103 -4.44 0.04 15.06
CA HIS A 103 -4.31 -0.77 13.85
C HIS A 103 -3.66 -2.15 14.12
N ASP A 104 -4.07 -2.80 15.22
CA ASP A 104 -3.57 -4.11 15.64
C ASP A 104 -4.14 -5.28 14.79
N ARG A 105 -5.18 -5.02 14.00
CA ARG A 105 -5.89 -6.01 13.19
C ARG A 105 -6.16 -5.49 11.78
N ILE A 106 -5.94 -6.38 10.81
CA ILE A 106 -6.37 -6.21 9.42
C ILE A 106 -7.52 -7.16 9.19
N TYR A 107 -8.61 -6.64 8.66
CA TYR A 107 -9.78 -7.42 8.29
C TYR A 107 -9.82 -7.55 6.79
N ARG A 108 -10.32 -8.69 6.31
CA ARG A 108 -10.66 -8.88 4.90
C ARG A 108 -12.02 -9.55 4.72
N GLN A 109 -12.63 -9.27 3.59
CA GLN A 109 -13.85 -9.94 3.14
C GLN A 109 -13.82 -10.10 1.63
N LYS A 110 -14.21 -11.28 1.15
CA LYS A 110 -14.35 -11.55 -0.29
C LYS A 110 -15.27 -10.52 -0.93
N LEU A 111 -14.81 -9.96 -2.05
CA LEU A 111 -15.62 -9.10 -2.87
C LEU A 111 -16.79 -9.92 -3.42
N LYS A 112 -17.95 -9.29 -3.50
CA LYS A 112 -19.06 -9.88 -4.25
C LYS A 112 -18.62 -9.89 -5.72
N PRO A 113 -18.79 -11.01 -6.44
CA PRO A 113 -18.54 -11.01 -7.86
C PRO A 113 -19.39 -9.90 -8.48
N GLU A 114 -18.78 -8.99 -9.22
CA GLU A 114 -19.56 -8.03 -9.98
C GLU A 114 -20.41 -8.84 -10.96
N GLU A 115 -21.72 -8.86 -10.72
CA GLU A 115 -22.67 -9.23 -11.76
C GLU A 115 -22.39 -8.29 -12.92
N LYS A 116 -21.71 -8.80 -13.95
CA LYS A 116 -21.57 -8.09 -15.22
C LYS A 116 -22.99 -7.69 -15.62
N LYS A 117 -23.32 -6.41 -15.46
CA LYS A 117 -24.50 -5.84 -16.11
C LYS A 117 -24.27 -6.05 -17.60
N SER A 118 -24.92 -7.08 -18.13
CA SER A 118 -24.94 -7.32 -19.56
C SER A 118 -25.55 -6.09 -20.22
N PRO A 119 -24.94 -5.58 -21.30
CA PRO A 119 -25.45 -4.42 -22.03
C PRO A 119 -26.86 -4.68 -22.58
#